data_AF-A0A0F9C769-F1
#
_entry.id   AF-A0A0F9C769-F1
#
_cell.length_a   1.000
_cell.length_b   1.000
_cell.length_c   1.000
_cell.angle_alpha   90.00
_cell.angle_beta   90.00
_cell.angle_gamma   90.00
#
_symmetry.space_group_name_H-M   'P 1'
#
loop_
_entity.id
_entity.type
_entity.pdbx_description
1 polymer ?
#
loop_
_entity_poly.entity_id
_entity_poly.type
_entity_poly.pdbx_seq_one_letter_code
_entity_poly.pdbx_strand_id
1 'polypeptide(L)'
;MYNLTQPIVVGIIVFALSQYFLKLILEPIIQFRKLLSEISHTLLYHQQELLSGNAEDLKLYKEIAGLSAKLRSSVYLIPFYNFLVKLRIFGLPKRDNILLSCRKLNILSYPLLKGVEELREREVEMGVGPQEHPDIIDKTFKKGYIRNSQLVN
;
A
#
# COMPACT_ATOMS: atom_id res chain seq x y z
N MET A 1 -34.41 36.09 30.77
CA MET A 1 -34.55 34.78 30.10
C MET A 1 -33.34 34.51 29.22
N TYR A 2 -32.16 34.44 29.83
CA TYR A 2 -30.88 34.22 29.14
C TYR A 2 -30.22 33.15 29.99
N ASN A 3 -30.05 31.92 29.49
CA ASN A 3 -29.21 30.84 30.03
C ASN A 3 -29.49 29.49 29.33
N LEU A 4 -30.67 29.29 28.72
CA LEU A 4 -31.02 27.99 28.10
C LEU A 4 -30.43 27.80 26.69
N THR A 5 -30.19 28.88 25.95
CA THR A 5 -29.65 28.84 24.58
C THR A 5 -28.15 28.53 24.53
N GLN A 6 -27.39 28.89 25.57
CA GLN A 6 -25.95 28.63 25.63
C GLN A 6 -25.59 27.14 25.57
N PRO A 7 -26.14 26.25 26.42
CA PRO A 7 -25.81 24.82 26.36
C PRO A 7 -26.26 24.16 25.06
N ILE A 8 -27.35 24.64 24.45
CA ILE A 8 -27.83 24.12 23.15
C ILE A 8 -26.81 24.44 22.05
N VAL A 9 -26.33 25.68 21.97
CA VAL A 9 -25.32 26.09 20.98
C VAL A 9 -24.01 25.32 21.20
N VAL A 10 -23.57 25.18 22.46
CA VAL A 10 -22.38 24.40 22.79
C VAL A 10 -22.53 22.93 22.39
N GLY A 11 -23.69 22.33 22.66
CA GLY A 11 -23.99 20.94 22.27
C GLY A 11 -23.90 20.72 20.76
N ILE A 12 -24.45 21.65 19.97
CA ILE A 12 -24.39 21.60 18.50
C ILE A 12 -22.94 21.73 18.02
N ILE A 13 -22.14 22.63 18.60
CA ILE A 13 -20.74 22.81 18.23
C ILE A 13 -19.92 21.56 18.55
N VAL A 14 -20.06 21.00 19.75
CA VAL A 14 -19.35 19.77 20.15
C VAL A 14 -19.77 18.59 19.28
N PHE A 15 -21.06 18.48 18.96
CA PHE A 15 -21.57 17.44 18.06
C PHE A 15 -20.97 17.58 16.66
N ALA A 16 -20.99 18.79 16.08
CA ALA A 16 -20.42 19.06 14.77
C ALA A 16 -18.90 18.77 14.73
N LEU A 17 -18.15 19.17 15.76
CA LEU A 17 -16.73 18.87 15.90
C LEU A 17 -16.47 17.36 16.01
N SER A 18 -17.31 16.63 16.75
CA SER A 18 -17.21 15.17 16.87
C SER A 18 -17.43 14.49 15.52
N GLN A 19 -18.47 14.87 14.79
CA GLN A 19 -18.73 14.36 13.44
C GLN A 19 -17.58 14.65 12.48
N TYR A 20 -17.01 15.86 12.56
CA TYR A 20 -15.84 16.24 11.78
C TYR A 20 -14.62 15.38 12.12
N PHE A 21 -14.35 15.16 13.42
CA PHE A 21 -13.26 14.29 13.87
C PHE A 21 -13.44 12.85 13.37
N LEU A 22 -14.65 12.29 13.45
CA LEU A 22 -14.93 10.95 12.93
C LEU A 22 -14.67 10.87 11.42
N LYS A 23 -15.22 11.78 10.61
CA LYS A 23 -15.01 11.74 9.16
C LYS A 23 -13.56 11.99 8.75
N LEU A 24 -12.89 12.94 9.40
CA LEU A 24 -11.57 13.37 8.96
C LEU A 24 -10.43 12.49 9.47
N ILE A 25 -10.60 11.84 10.63
CA ILE A 25 -9.54 11.02 11.25
C ILE A 25 -9.90 9.54 11.26
N LEU A 26 -11.11 9.16 11.68
CA LEU A 26 -11.45 7.75 11.81
C LEU A 26 -11.57 7.07 10.44
N GLU A 27 -12.20 7.74 9.47
CA GLU A 27 -12.38 7.20 8.12
C GLU A 27 -11.06 6.87 7.41
N PRO A 28 -10.05 7.77 7.33
CA PRO A 28 -8.78 7.42 6.71
C PRO A 28 -8.01 6.34 7.49
N ILE A 29 -8.15 6.27 8.83
CA ILE A 29 -7.54 5.18 9.63
C ILE A 29 -8.17 3.82 9.28
N ILE A 30 -9.50 3.76 9.15
CA ILE A 30 -10.21 2.53 8.77
C ILE A 30 -9.80 2.09 7.37
N GLN A 31 -9.75 3.01 6.41
CA GLN A 31 -9.33 2.70 5.04
C GLN A 31 -7.88 2.17 5.01
N PHE A 32 -6.98 2.80 5.77
CA PHE A 32 -5.59 2.34 5.89
C PHE A 32 -5.48 0.93 6.48
N ARG A 33 -6.26 0.62 7.54
CA ARG A 33 -6.29 -0.73 8.13
C ARG A 33 -6.88 -1.77 7.19
N LYS A 34 -7.92 -1.42 6.43
CA LYS A 34 -8.48 -2.30 5.39
C LYS A 34 -7.43 -2.64 4.34
N LEU A 35 -6.68 -1.64 3.87
CA LEU A 35 -5.60 -1.85 2.90
C LEU A 35 -4.46 -2.73 3.45
N LEU A 36 -4.09 -2.58 4.73
CA LEU A 36 -3.13 -3.49 5.38
C LEU A 36 -3.66 -4.93 5.46
N SER A 37 -4.95 -5.09 5.74
CA SER A 37 -5.61 -6.40 5.78
C SER A 37 -5.65 -7.05 4.39
N GLU A 38 -5.97 -6.27 3.36
CA GLU A 38 -5.97 -6.70 1.95
C GLU A 38 -4.57 -7.17 1.54
N ILE A 39 -3.53 -6.39 1.83
CA ILE A 39 -2.14 -6.79 1.60
C ILE A 39 -1.80 -8.10 2.30
N SER A 40 -2.16 -8.21 3.58
CA SER A 40 -1.86 -9.42 4.35
C SER A 40 -2.58 -10.62 3.76
N HIS A 41 -3.85 -10.46 3.37
CA HIS A 41 -4.64 -11.51 2.75
C HIS A 41 -4.05 -11.95 1.41
N THR A 42 -3.74 -11.03 0.50
CA THR A 42 -3.12 -11.34 -0.80
C THR A 42 -1.79 -12.08 -0.62
N LEU A 43 -0.95 -11.64 0.31
CA LEU A 43 0.33 -12.30 0.59
C LEU A 43 0.17 -13.71 1.16
N LEU A 44 -0.77 -13.92 2.09
CA LEU A 44 -1.03 -15.23 2.70
C LEU A 44 -1.69 -16.19 1.72
N TYR A 45 -2.64 -15.69 0.93
CA TYR A 45 -3.38 -16.48 -0.04
C TYR A 45 -2.45 -16.98 -1.16
N HIS A 46 -1.56 -16.13 -1.66
CA HIS A 46 -0.59 -16.49 -2.69
C HIS A 46 0.76 -16.94 -2.13
N GLN A 47 0.89 -17.16 -0.81
CA GLN A 47 2.17 -17.47 -0.16
C GLN A 47 2.85 -18.69 -0.78
N GLN A 48 2.08 -19.72 -1.14
CA GLN A 48 2.63 -20.94 -1.73
C GLN A 48 3.23 -20.69 -3.12
N GLU A 49 2.56 -19.90 -3.96
CA GLU A 49 3.06 -19.51 -5.29
C GLU A 49 4.30 -18.61 -5.15
N LEU A 50 4.28 -17.65 -4.23
CA LEU A 50 5.39 -16.75 -3.93
C LEU A 50 6.64 -17.48 -3.42
N LEU A 51 6.47 -18.49 -2.56
CA LEU A 51 7.57 -19.25 -1.97
C LEU A 51 8.08 -20.38 -2.87
N SER A 52 7.21 -20.95 -3.70
CA SER A 52 7.58 -22.02 -4.63
C SER A 52 8.48 -21.50 -5.76
N GLY A 53 8.54 -20.17 -5.97
CA GLY A 53 9.33 -19.56 -7.05
C GLY A 53 8.79 -19.84 -8.46
N ASN A 54 7.65 -20.52 -8.53
CA ASN A 54 6.95 -20.94 -9.74
C ASN A 54 5.77 -20.02 -10.07
N ALA A 55 5.74 -18.83 -9.47
CA ALA A 55 4.70 -17.84 -9.71
C ALA A 55 5.02 -17.08 -11.00
N GLU A 56 4.60 -17.68 -12.11
CA GLU A 56 4.70 -17.16 -13.47
C GLU A 56 3.65 -16.06 -13.75
N ASP A 57 3.21 -15.33 -12.72
CA ASP A 57 2.00 -14.53 -12.80
C ASP A 57 2.32 -13.03 -12.70
N LEU A 58 2.43 -12.39 -13.87
CA LEU A 58 2.65 -10.95 -14.00
C LEU A 58 1.52 -10.13 -13.35
N LYS A 59 0.31 -10.71 -13.22
CA LYS A 59 -0.80 -10.07 -12.50
C LYS A 59 -0.51 -9.97 -11.01
N LEU A 60 -0.01 -11.04 -10.39
CA LEU A 60 0.40 -11.01 -8.98
C LEU A 60 1.53 -10.02 -8.71
N TYR A 61 2.50 -9.92 -9.64
CA TYR A 61 3.53 -8.88 -9.57
C TYR A 61 2.91 -7.48 -9.56
N LYS A 62 2.04 -7.17 -10.53
CA LYS A 62 1.39 -5.85 -10.65
C LYS A 62 0.51 -5.56 -9.43
N GLU A 63 -0.17 -6.56 -8.89
CA GLU A 63 -1.02 -6.43 -7.71
C GLU A 63 -0.20 -6.12 -6.45
N ILE A 64 0.86 -6.88 -6.17
CA ILE A 64 1.73 -6.66 -5.01
C ILE A 64 2.47 -5.31 -5.12
N ALA A 65 3.02 -5.00 -6.29
CA ALA A 65 3.67 -3.71 -6.53
C ALA A 65 2.68 -2.54 -6.39
N GLY A 66 1.48 -2.68 -6.95
CA GLY A 66 0.40 -1.70 -6.85
C GLY A 66 -0.07 -1.48 -5.41
N LEU A 67 -0.26 -2.56 -4.65
CA LEU A 67 -0.60 -2.52 -3.23
C LEU A 67 0.50 -1.83 -2.40
N SER A 68 1.77 -2.07 -2.70
CA SER A 68 2.89 -1.40 -2.02
C SER A 68 2.91 0.11 -2.28
N ALA A 69 2.60 0.54 -3.51
CA ALA A 69 2.51 1.95 -3.89
C ALA A 69 1.29 2.61 -3.24
N LYS A 70 0.15 1.93 -3.21
CA LYS A 70 -1.09 2.38 -2.56
C LYS A 70 -0.94 2.46 -1.04
N LEU A 71 -0.18 1.55 -0.43
CA LEU A 71 0.19 1.64 0.99
C LEU A 71 1.05 2.86 1.27
N ARG A 72 2.01 3.18 0.38
CA ARG A 72 2.84 4.38 0.52
C ARG A 72 2.03 5.67 0.38
N SER A 73 1.10 5.75 -0.58
CA SER A 73 0.29 6.95 -0.80
C SER A 73 -0.77 7.15 0.29
N SER A 74 -1.38 6.07 0.79
CA SER A 74 -2.39 6.14 1.86
C SER A 74 -1.86 6.67 3.20
N VAL A 75 -0.56 6.55 3.48
CA VAL A 75 0.08 7.18 4.65
C VAL A 75 0.03 8.72 4.59
N TYR A 76 0.05 9.30 3.39
CA TYR A 76 -0.06 10.75 3.21
C TYR A 76 -1.50 11.26 3.33
N LEU A 77 -2.50 10.39 3.16
CA LEU A 77 -3.91 10.74 3.31
C LEU A 77 -4.34 10.86 4.78
N ILE A 78 -3.55 10.36 5.73
CA ILE A 78 -3.86 10.48 7.16
C ILE A 78 -3.30 11.80 7.71
N PRO A 79 -4.17 12.78 8.00
CA PRO A 79 -3.74 14.02 8.65
C PRO A 79 -3.25 13.72 10.07
N PHE A 80 -2.27 14.50 10.55
CA PHE A 80 -1.70 14.37 11.91
C PHE A 80 -1.17 12.97 12.25
N TYR A 81 -0.67 12.21 11.27
CA TYR A 81 -0.13 10.86 11.45
C TYR A 81 0.85 10.74 12.62
N ASN A 82 1.81 11.67 12.73
CA ASN A 82 2.81 11.66 13.81
C ASN A 82 2.17 11.88 15.19
N PHE A 83 1.11 12.68 15.27
CA PHE A 83 0.37 12.89 16.50
C PHE A 83 -0.38 11.62 16.89
N LEU A 84 -1.11 11.00 15.96
CA LEU A 84 -1.85 9.75 16.19
C LEU A 84 -0.94 8.58 16.60
N VAL A 85 0.24 8.47 15.98
CA VAL A 85 1.26 7.48 16.36
C VAL A 85 1.80 7.74 17.76
N LYS A 86 2.10 9.00 18.09
CA LYS A 86 2.60 9.38 19.43
C LYS A 86 1.56 9.13 20.52
N LEU A 87 0.29 9.39 20.21
CA LEU A 87 -0.83 9.22 21.12
C LEU A 87 -1.16 7.74 21.36
N ARG A 88 -0.69 6.82 20.50
CA ARG A 88 -0.89 5.36 20.56
C ARG A 88 -2.36 4.91 20.62
N ILE A 89 -3.32 5.82 20.44
CA ILE A 89 -4.76 5.57 20.63
C ILE A 89 -5.32 4.59 19.59
N PHE A 90 -4.70 4.54 18.40
CA PHE A 90 -5.22 3.75 17.28
C PHE A 90 -4.25 2.65 16.82
N GLY A 91 -3.18 2.37 17.58
CA GLY A 91 -2.20 1.34 17.23
C GLY A 91 -1.60 1.49 15.83
N LEU A 92 -1.45 2.72 15.33
CA LEU A 92 -0.85 2.95 14.02
C LEU A 92 0.64 2.56 14.08
N PRO A 93 1.15 1.80 13.10
CA PRO A 93 2.59 1.55 12.99
C PRO A 93 3.33 2.87 12.76
N LYS A 94 4.64 2.92 13.03
CA LYS A 94 5.45 4.11 12.69
C LYS A 94 5.61 4.20 11.16
N ARG A 95 5.83 5.42 10.65
CA ARG A 95 6.08 5.64 9.21
C ARG A 95 7.22 4.77 8.69
N ASP A 96 8.27 4.61 9.48
CA ASP A 96 9.44 3.81 9.13
C ASP A 96 9.09 2.32 8.95
N ASN A 97 8.19 1.80 9.78
CA ASN A 97 7.73 0.41 9.66
C ASN A 97 6.90 0.21 8.40
N ILE A 98 6.06 1.17 8.03
CA ILE A 98 5.30 1.10 6.77
C ILE A 98 6.25 1.16 5.58
N LEU A 99 7.23 2.07 5.62
CA LEU A 99 8.23 2.19 4.57
C LEU A 99 9.01 0.88 4.40
N LEU A 100 9.41 0.27 5.53
CA LEU A 100 10.09 -1.01 5.54
C LEU A 100 9.20 -2.12 4.95
N SER A 101 7.93 -2.17 5.31
CA SER A 101 6.97 -3.10 4.72
C SER A 101 6.82 -2.89 3.21
N CYS A 102 6.62 -1.66 2.74
CA CYS A 102 6.58 -1.34 1.31
C CYS A 102 7.84 -1.82 0.58
N ARG A 103 9.03 -1.60 1.16
CA ARG A 103 10.29 -2.09 0.60
C ARG A 103 10.33 -3.61 0.53
N LYS A 104 9.95 -4.31 1.61
CA LYS A 104 9.89 -5.77 1.65
C LYS A 104 8.91 -6.34 0.63
N LEU A 105 7.72 -5.75 0.51
CA LEU A 105 6.72 -6.10 -0.50
C LEU A 105 7.26 -5.94 -1.93
N ASN A 106 7.96 -4.84 -2.20
CA ASN A 106 8.52 -4.58 -3.52
C ASN A 106 9.73 -5.48 -3.86
N ILE A 107 10.48 -5.93 -2.84
CA ILE A 107 11.53 -6.94 -3.01
C ILE A 107 10.89 -8.31 -3.27
N LEU A 108 9.82 -8.64 -2.54
CA LEU A 108 9.10 -9.91 -2.68
C LEU A 108 8.46 -10.07 -4.07
N SER A 109 8.08 -8.97 -4.72
CA SER A 109 7.53 -9.03 -6.07
C SER A 109 8.59 -9.24 -7.16
N TYR A 110 9.86 -8.90 -6.91
CA TYR A 110 10.92 -8.94 -7.93
C TYR A 110 11.20 -10.34 -8.51
N PRO A 111 11.24 -11.44 -7.71
CA PRO A 111 11.37 -12.79 -8.24
C PRO A 111 10.26 -13.19 -9.21
N LEU A 112 9.03 -12.68 -9.01
CA LEU A 112 7.88 -12.95 -9.90
C LEU A 112 8.12 -12.39 -11.30
N LEU A 113 8.65 -11.16 -11.37
CA LEU A 113 8.98 -10.54 -12.65
C LEU A 113 10.08 -11.31 -13.39
N LYS A 114 11.10 -11.78 -12.65
CA LYS A 114 12.21 -12.55 -13.21
C LYS A 114 11.73 -13.91 -13.75
N GLY A 115 10.83 -14.59 -13.04
CA GLY A 115 10.22 -15.84 -13.50
C GLY A 115 9.47 -15.65 -14.82
N VAL A 116 8.64 -14.61 -14.93
CA VAL A 116 7.92 -14.27 -16.17
C VAL A 116 8.86 -14.00 -17.35
N GLU A 117 9.98 -13.31 -17.12
CA GLU A 117 10.94 -12.96 -18.18
C GLU A 117 11.72 -14.20 -18.67
N GLU A 118 12.13 -15.10 -17.76
CA GLU A 118 12.80 -16.36 -18.10
C GLU A 118 11.90 -17.34 -18.88
N LEU A 119 10.61 -17.38 -18.57
CA LEU A 119 9.65 -18.20 -19.31
C LEU A 119 9.41 -17.67 -20.72
N ARG A 120 9.34 -16.35 -20.88
CA ARG A 120 9.21 -15.73 -22.19
C ARG A 120 10.42 -16.02 -23.08
N GLU A 121 11.63 -16.02 -22.52
CA GLU A 121 12.84 -16.41 -23.26
C GLU A 121 12.75 -17.88 -23.72
N ARG A 122 12.26 -18.79 -22.87
CA ARG A 122 12.04 -20.20 -23.24
C ARG A 122 10.92 -20.40 -24.27
N GLU A 123 9.80 -19.69 -24.17
CA GLU A 123 8.71 -19.78 -25.14
C GLU A 123 9.14 -19.29 -26.53
N VAL A 124 9.95 -18.22 -26.58
CA VAL A 124 10.55 -17.70 -27.81
C VAL A 124 11.55 -18.69 -28.41
N GLU A 125 12.37 -19.34 -27.60
CA GLU A 125 13.29 -20.41 -28.05
C GLU A 125 12.56 -21.66 -28.54
N MET A 126 11.38 -21.97 -28.00
CA MET A 126 10.55 -23.11 -28.38
C MET A 126 9.62 -22.82 -29.58
N GLY A 127 9.64 -21.62 -30.14
CA GLY A 127 8.82 -21.25 -31.30
C GLY A 127 7.32 -21.17 -31.01
N VAL A 128 6.92 -21.06 -29.73
CA VAL A 128 5.53 -20.85 -29.32
C VAL A 128 5.28 -19.35 -29.38
N GLY A 129 4.38 -18.92 -30.28
CA GLY A 129 4.07 -17.50 -30.49
C GLY A 129 3.57 -16.82 -29.21
N PRO A 130 3.86 -15.51 -29.02
CA PRO A 130 3.67 -14.84 -27.74
C PRO A 130 2.19 -14.80 -27.36
N GLN A 131 1.84 -15.42 -26.23
CA GLN A 131 0.57 -15.18 -25.56
C GLN A 131 0.53 -13.70 -25.15
N GLU A 132 -0.40 -12.94 -25.72
CA GLU A 132 -0.55 -11.50 -25.49
C GLU A 132 -0.72 -11.19 -23.99
N HIS A 133 0.37 -10.79 -23.32
CA HIS A 133 0.26 -10.08 -22.05
C HIS A 133 0.55 -8.60 -22.31
N PRO A 134 -0.48 -7.74 -22.38
CA PRO A 134 -0.28 -6.33 -22.64
C PRO A 134 0.38 -5.67 -21.42
N ASP A 135 1.27 -4.73 -21.75
CA ASP A 135 1.85 -3.71 -20.89
C ASP A 135 2.88 -4.18 -19.86
N ILE A 136 4.13 -4.32 -20.32
CA ILE A 136 5.27 -4.18 -19.42
C ILE A 136 5.64 -2.70 -19.37
N ILE A 137 5.44 -2.17 -18.15
CA ILE A 137 5.90 -0.88 -17.66
C ILE A 137 7.37 -0.71 -18.05
N ASP A 138 7.51 0.15 -19.05
CA ASP A 138 8.59 1.08 -19.32
C ASP A 138 9.87 0.91 -18.49
N LYS A 139 10.99 0.79 -19.21
CA LYS A 139 12.40 0.77 -18.74
C LYS A 139 12.75 1.88 -17.74
N THR A 140 11.85 2.82 -17.51
CA THR A 140 11.88 3.89 -16.51
C THR A 140 11.92 3.42 -15.05
N PHE A 141 11.34 2.26 -14.68
CA PHE A 141 11.37 1.82 -13.26
C PHE A 141 12.78 1.40 -12.79
N LYS A 142 13.59 0.81 -13.70
CA LYS A 142 14.99 0.43 -13.42
C LYS A 142 15.88 1.64 -13.13
N LYS A 143 15.55 2.81 -13.69
CA LYS A 143 16.32 4.06 -13.51
C LYS A 143 15.92 4.86 -12.25
N GLY A 144 14.68 4.69 -11.76
CA GLY A 144 14.19 5.33 -10.53
C GLY A 144 14.67 4.66 -9.23
N TYR A 145 14.87 3.33 -9.25
CA TYR A 145 15.28 2.57 -8.06
C TYR A 145 16.76 2.80 -7.69
N ILE A 146 17.66 2.83 -8.66
CA ILE A 146 19.10 3.07 -8.42
C ILE A 146 19.37 4.51 -7.96
N ARG A 147 18.50 5.47 -8.34
CA ARG A 147 18.67 6.88 -7.95
C ARG A 147 18.28 7.14 -6.49
N ASN A 148 17.27 6.46 -5.96
CA ASN A 148 16.82 6.67 -4.57
C ASN A 148 17.59 5.85 -3.53
N SER A 149 18.39 4.84 -3.93
CA SER A 149 19.29 4.12 -3.02
C SER A 149 20.62 4.86 -2.77
N GLN A 150 20.94 5.88 -3.58
CA GLN A 150 22.17 6.68 -3.48
C GLN A 150 21.97 8.05 -2.81
N LEU A 151 20.73 8.46 -2.53
CA LEU A 151 20.41 9.78 -1.96
C LEU A 151 20.19 9.77 -0.45
N VAL A 152 20.42 8.63 0.23
CA VAL A 152 20.31 8.51 1.69
C VAL A 152 21.49 7.68 2.20
N ASN A 153 22.70 8.18 1.97
CA ASN A 153 23.86 7.96 2.82
C ASN A 153 24.26 9.31 3.40
#